data_AF-A0A370LIV7-F1
#
_entry.id   AF-A0A370LIV7-F1
#
_cell.length_a   1.000
_cell.length_b   1.000
_cell.length_c   1.000
_cell.angle_alpha   90.00
_cell.angle_beta   90.00
_cell.angle_gamma   90.00
#
_symmetry.space_group_name_H-M   'P 1'
#
loop_
_entity.id
_entity.type
_entity.pdbx_description
1 polymer ?
#
loop_
_entity_poly.entity_id
_entity_poly.type
_entity_poly.pdbx_seq_one_letter_code
_entity_poly.pdbx_strand_id
1 'polypeptide(L)'
;MAQTKKVKKRGYISKFLKKADDAISTGMKNADKAIQDGIKKADEALDAGIEKGALTASQAKLEATKLKKQATLEATKLQQQAMKETTKLKKQSSKQIKAKIDAAKSPSKQETIKLIEKLNRLKKQGIITEKEFQLKKKQLLAKI
;
A
#
# COMPACT_ATOMS: atom_id res chain seq x y z
N MET A 1 23.27 -75.78 80.71
CA MET A 1 21.92 -75.21 80.48
C MET A 1 22.07 -73.84 79.83
N ALA A 2 21.82 -73.72 78.52
CA ALA A 2 21.94 -72.45 77.81
C ALA A 2 20.62 -71.67 77.90
N GLN A 3 20.62 -70.53 78.59
CA GLN A 3 19.46 -69.65 78.65
C GLN A 3 19.38 -68.81 77.36
N THR A 4 18.47 -69.15 76.47
CA THR A 4 18.14 -68.33 75.29
C THR A 4 17.38 -67.07 75.73
N LYS A 5 18.04 -65.90 75.69
CA LYS A 5 17.40 -64.58 75.86
C LYS A 5 16.39 -64.35 74.72
N LYS A 6 15.08 -64.39 75.03
CA LYS A 6 14.02 -63.97 74.11
C LYS A 6 14.13 -62.45 73.88
N VAL A 7 14.64 -62.06 72.71
CA VAL A 7 14.76 -60.66 72.26
C VAL A 7 13.36 -60.04 72.13
N LYS A 8 13.12 -58.90 72.79
CA LYS A 8 11.87 -58.12 72.70
C LYS A 8 11.74 -57.45 71.32
N LYS A 9 11.31 -58.20 70.30
CA LYS A 9 11.21 -57.75 68.89
C LYS A 9 10.05 -56.78 68.59
N ARG A 10 9.06 -56.64 69.49
CA ARG A 10 7.82 -55.86 69.22
C ARG A 10 8.02 -54.33 69.11
N GLY A 11 9.00 -53.73 69.80
CA GLY A 11 9.19 -52.27 69.80
C GLY A 11 9.96 -51.69 68.61
N TYR A 12 10.90 -52.45 68.03
CA TYR A 12 11.73 -51.99 66.91
C TYR A 12 10.96 -51.91 65.60
N ILE A 13 10.09 -52.91 65.34
CA ILE A 13 9.25 -52.95 64.15
C ILE A 13 8.30 -51.75 64.12
N SER A 14 7.69 -51.40 65.27
CA SER A 14 6.80 -50.23 65.36
C SER A 14 7.51 -48.90 65.06
N LYS A 15 8.74 -48.70 65.57
CA LYS A 15 9.53 -47.48 65.27
C LYS A 15 9.93 -47.39 63.80
N PHE A 16 10.26 -48.52 63.18
CA PHE A 16 10.58 -48.58 61.76
C PHE A 16 9.37 -48.22 60.89
N LEU A 17 8.21 -48.81 61.16
CA LEU A 17 6.96 -48.51 60.44
C LEU A 17 6.59 -47.03 60.56
N LYS A 18 6.65 -46.46 61.77
CA LYS A 18 6.39 -45.03 61.98
C LYS A 18 7.33 -44.14 61.16
N LYS A 19 8.63 -44.47 61.12
CA LYS A 19 9.62 -43.71 60.33
C LYS A 19 9.39 -43.85 58.82
N ALA A 20 8.92 -45.01 58.37
CA ALA A 20 8.54 -45.21 56.97
C ALA A 20 7.30 -44.38 56.60
N ASP A 21 6.27 -44.38 57.45
CA ASP A 21 5.07 -43.58 57.25
C ASP A 21 5.39 -42.07 57.23
N ASP A 22 6.24 -41.61 58.16
CA ASP A 22 6.70 -40.21 58.20
C ASP A 22 7.46 -39.85 56.92
N ALA A 23 8.36 -40.72 56.44
CA ALA A 23 9.11 -40.50 55.21
C ALA A 23 8.20 -40.47 53.97
N ILE A 24 7.20 -41.35 53.90
CA ILE A 24 6.19 -41.35 52.83
C ILE A 24 5.38 -40.06 52.86
N SER A 25 4.90 -39.64 54.04
CA SER A 25 4.14 -38.41 54.22
C SER A 25 4.94 -37.16 53.81
N THR A 26 6.20 -37.07 54.22
CA THR A 26 7.09 -35.98 53.81
C THR A 26 7.37 -36.02 52.31
N GLY A 27 7.59 -37.21 51.74
CA GLY A 27 7.79 -37.40 50.31
C GLY A 27 6.59 -36.91 49.50
N MET A 28 5.37 -37.26 49.92
CA MET A 28 4.13 -36.80 49.29
C MET A 28 3.98 -35.28 49.34
N LYS A 29 4.18 -34.66 50.52
CA LYS A 29 4.11 -33.19 50.65
C LYS A 29 5.11 -32.46 49.76
N ASN A 30 6.33 -33.00 49.65
CA ASN A 30 7.36 -32.42 48.79
C ASN A 30 7.02 -32.59 47.31
N ALA A 31 6.45 -33.72 46.92
CA ALA A 31 5.99 -33.95 45.55
C ALA A 31 4.83 -33.00 45.19
N ASP A 32 3.83 -32.85 46.06
CA ASP A 32 2.72 -31.91 45.87
C ASP A 32 3.21 -30.48 45.72
N LYS A 33 4.17 -30.06 46.58
CA LYS A 33 4.78 -28.74 46.49
C LYS A 33 5.54 -28.54 45.18
N ALA A 34 6.33 -29.53 44.74
CA ALA A 34 7.06 -29.46 43.48
C ALA A 34 6.10 -29.37 42.27
N ILE A 35 4.97 -30.07 42.32
CA ILE A 35 3.93 -29.99 41.29
C ILE A 35 3.29 -28.59 41.29
N GLN A 36 2.92 -28.06 42.45
CA GLN A 36 2.33 -26.71 42.56
C GLN A 36 3.30 -25.62 42.08
N ASP A 37 4.57 -25.70 42.47
CA ASP A 37 5.61 -24.77 42.03
C ASP A 37 5.83 -24.87 40.51
N GLY A 38 5.74 -26.08 39.95
CA GLY A 38 5.80 -26.33 38.52
C GLY A 38 4.63 -25.70 37.76
N ILE A 39 3.41 -25.87 38.26
CA ILE A 39 2.19 -25.25 37.69
C ILE A 39 2.33 -23.73 37.72
N LYS A 40 2.70 -23.16 38.87
CA LYS A 40 2.87 -21.70 39.00
C LYS A 40 3.88 -21.14 38.01
N LYS A 41 5.02 -21.80 37.82
CA LYS A 41 6.03 -21.39 36.84
C LYS A 41 5.54 -21.51 35.40
N ALA A 42 4.73 -22.52 35.10
CA ALA A 42 4.13 -22.67 33.78
C ALA A 42 3.14 -21.52 33.50
N ASP A 43 2.31 -21.16 34.48
CA ASP A 43 1.36 -20.05 34.37
C ASP A 43 2.10 -18.71 34.16
N GLU A 44 3.13 -18.42 34.97
CA GLU A 44 3.96 -17.22 34.81
C GLU A 44 4.63 -17.14 33.43
N ALA A 45 5.10 -18.27 32.91
CA ALA A 45 5.70 -18.34 31.58
C ALA A 45 4.67 -18.12 30.45
N LEU A 46 3.44 -18.63 30.61
CA LEU A 46 2.35 -18.41 29.67
C LEU A 46 1.93 -16.94 29.63
N ASP A 47 1.74 -16.30 30.79
CA ASP A 47 1.36 -14.89 30.88
C ASP A 47 2.41 -13.99 30.23
N ALA A 48 3.70 -14.22 30.51
CA ALA A 48 4.79 -13.48 29.88
C ALA A 48 4.84 -13.69 28.36
N GLY A 49 4.50 -14.89 27.88
CA GLY A 49 4.39 -15.21 26.46
C GLY A 49 3.26 -14.45 25.77
N ILE A 50 2.08 -14.41 26.40
CA ILE A 50 0.91 -13.68 25.89
C ILE A 50 1.20 -12.19 25.82
N GLU A 51 1.77 -11.60 26.87
CA GLU A 51 2.06 -10.17 26.94
C GLU A 51 3.07 -9.76 25.86
N LYS A 52 4.16 -10.51 25.69
CA LYS A 52 5.12 -10.29 24.60
C LYS A 52 4.46 -10.40 23.23
N GLY A 53 3.65 -11.44 23.02
CA GLY A 53 2.91 -11.62 21.77
C GLY A 53 1.98 -10.45 21.46
N ALA A 54 1.25 -9.96 22.46
CA ALA A 54 0.34 -8.82 22.35
C ALA A 54 1.09 -7.51 22.04
N LEU A 55 2.21 -7.26 22.72
CA LEU A 55 3.07 -6.09 22.47
C LEU A 55 3.62 -6.12 21.04
N THR A 56 4.17 -7.24 20.59
CA THR A 56 4.70 -7.39 19.23
C THR A 56 3.60 -7.22 18.18
N ALA A 57 2.43 -7.84 18.38
CA ALA A 57 1.30 -7.68 17.47
C ALA A 57 0.81 -6.22 17.39
N SER A 58 0.78 -5.52 18.53
CA SER A 58 0.41 -4.10 18.59
C SER A 58 1.41 -3.21 17.86
N GLN A 59 2.71 -3.43 18.06
CA GLN A 59 3.77 -2.70 17.36
C GLN A 59 3.71 -2.95 15.84
N ALA A 60 3.60 -4.21 15.42
CA ALA A 60 3.46 -4.58 14.01
C ALA A 60 2.23 -3.91 13.37
N LYS A 61 1.09 -3.85 14.07
CA LYS A 61 -0.12 -3.16 13.61
C LYS A 61 0.12 -1.65 13.45
N LEU A 62 0.77 -1.01 14.41
CA LEU A 62 1.10 0.41 14.35
C LEU A 62 2.01 0.73 13.16
N GLU A 63 3.07 -0.05 12.96
CA GLU A 63 3.97 0.11 11.81
C GLU A 63 3.26 -0.12 10.47
N ALA A 64 2.46 -1.19 10.36
CA ALA A 64 1.67 -1.46 9.16
C ALA A 64 0.73 -0.28 8.82
N THR A 65 0.09 0.32 9.83
CA THR A 65 -0.78 1.48 9.60
C THR A 65 -0.01 2.72 9.16
N LYS A 66 1.20 2.94 9.68
CA LYS A 66 2.09 4.04 9.26
C LYS A 66 2.52 3.86 7.80
N LEU A 67 3.00 2.66 7.45
CA LEU A 67 3.40 2.33 6.09
C LEU A 67 2.25 2.48 5.10
N LYS A 68 1.04 2.00 5.46
CA LYS A 68 -0.15 2.18 4.62
C LYS A 68 -0.46 3.65 4.37
N LYS A 69 -0.40 4.50 5.41
CA LYS A 69 -0.63 5.95 5.28
C LYS A 69 0.42 6.58 4.34
N GLN A 70 1.70 6.26 4.53
CA GLN A 70 2.77 6.76 3.66
C GLN A 70 2.57 6.34 2.20
N ALA A 71 2.30 5.06 1.95
CA ALA A 71 2.03 4.55 0.60
C ALA A 71 0.85 5.27 -0.06
N THR A 72 -0.24 5.53 0.68
CA THR A 72 -1.39 6.29 0.14
C THR A 72 -1.05 7.74 -0.18
N LEU A 73 -0.24 8.40 0.64
CA LEU A 73 0.22 9.78 0.40
C LEU A 73 1.13 9.87 -0.83
N GLU A 74 2.02 8.91 -1.03
CA GLU A 74 2.90 8.86 -2.20
C GLU A 74 2.11 8.56 -3.48
N ALA A 75 1.20 7.59 -3.44
CA ALA A 75 0.34 7.26 -4.57
C ALA A 75 -0.49 8.47 -5.02
N THR A 76 -1.09 9.19 -4.08
CA THR A 76 -1.88 10.40 -4.39
C THR A 76 -1.03 11.53 -4.96
N LYS A 77 0.18 11.76 -4.43
CA LYS A 77 1.12 12.74 -5.00
C LYS A 77 1.51 12.39 -6.43
N LEU A 78 1.84 11.13 -6.68
CA LEU A 78 2.23 10.65 -8.01
C LEU A 78 1.07 10.77 -9.00
N GLN A 79 -0.15 10.42 -8.58
CA GLN A 79 -1.35 10.59 -9.39
C GLN A 79 -1.59 12.06 -9.74
N GLN A 80 -1.47 12.97 -8.78
CA GLN A 80 -1.63 14.42 -9.04
C GLN A 80 -0.57 14.95 -10.02
N GLN A 81 0.69 14.50 -9.91
CA GLN A 81 1.75 14.87 -10.84
C GLN A 81 1.44 14.36 -12.26
N ALA A 82 1.07 13.09 -12.40
CA ALA A 82 0.67 12.50 -13.68
C ALA A 82 -0.52 13.25 -14.31
N MET A 83 -1.52 13.65 -13.51
CA MET A 83 -2.65 14.47 -14.00
C MET A 83 -2.21 15.86 -14.49
N LYS A 84 -1.26 16.50 -13.80
CA LYS A 84 -0.70 17.80 -14.24
C LYS A 84 0.07 17.67 -15.55
N GLU A 85 0.86 16.62 -15.71
CA GLU A 85 1.64 16.39 -16.94
C GLU A 85 0.74 16.03 -18.12
N THR A 86 -0.21 15.12 -17.93
CA THR A 86 -1.17 14.73 -18.98
C THR A 86 -2.00 15.92 -19.45
N THR A 87 -2.47 16.78 -18.54
CA THR A 87 -3.20 18.00 -18.92
C THR A 87 -2.33 19.00 -19.69
N LYS A 88 -1.06 19.18 -19.30
CA LYS A 88 -0.09 19.99 -20.06
C LYS A 88 0.14 19.43 -21.47
N LEU A 89 0.42 18.14 -21.58
CA LEU A 89 0.64 17.44 -22.85
C LEU A 89 -0.58 17.52 -23.75
N LYS A 90 -1.79 17.32 -23.21
CA LYS A 90 -3.04 17.43 -23.96
C LYS A 90 -3.23 18.84 -24.52
N LYS A 91 -2.95 19.88 -23.74
CA LYS A 91 -3.02 21.30 -24.19
C LYS A 91 -1.97 21.61 -25.25
N GLN A 92 -0.74 21.11 -25.11
CA GLN A 92 0.31 21.32 -26.10
C GLN A 92 -0.01 20.59 -27.41
N SER A 93 -0.44 19.34 -27.31
CA SER A 93 -0.80 18.51 -28.46
C SER A 93 -1.99 19.12 -29.22
N SER A 94 -3.04 19.56 -28.53
CA SER A 94 -4.19 20.20 -29.18
C SER A 94 -3.81 21.49 -29.90
N LYS A 95 -2.92 22.31 -29.31
CA LYS A 95 -2.37 23.51 -29.98
C LYS A 95 -1.60 23.15 -31.24
N GLN A 96 -0.71 22.16 -31.19
CA GLN A 96 0.08 21.74 -32.34
C GLN A 96 -0.80 21.16 -33.46
N ILE A 97 -1.77 20.32 -33.10
CA ILE A 97 -2.73 19.77 -34.05
C ILE A 97 -3.51 20.90 -34.72
N LYS A 98 -4.03 21.85 -33.93
CA LYS A 98 -4.75 23.00 -34.48
C LYS A 98 -3.88 23.82 -35.43
N ALA A 99 -2.64 24.14 -35.04
CA ALA A 99 -1.71 24.87 -35.90
C ALA A 99 -1.41 24.13 -37.20
N LYS A 100 -1.21 22.81 -37.16
CA LYS A 100 -0.99 22.00 -38.37
C LYS A 100 -2.24 21.93 -39.26
N ILE A 101 -3.43 21.81 -38.68
CA ILE A 101 -4.70 21.84 -39.43
C ILE A 101 -4.89 23.20 -40.09
N ASP A 102 -4.64 24.29 -39.38
CA ASP A 102 -4.79 25.65 -39.91
C ASP A 102 -3.77 25.91 -41.03
N ALA A 103 -2.53 25.41 -40.88
CA ALA A 103 -1.52 25.45 -41.94
C ALA A 103 -1.93 24.63 -43.17
N ALA A 104 -2.50 23.42 -42.98
CA ALA A 104 -2.96 22.57 -44.07
C ALA A 104 -4.19 23.10 -44.80
N LYS A 105 -5.05 23.87 -44.12
CA LYS A 105 -6.21 24.55 -44.73
C LYS A 105 -5.83 25.78 -45.56
N SER A 106 -4.60 26.28 -45.41
CA SER A 106 -4.15 27.40 -46.22
C SER A 106 -3.98 26.94 -47.67
N PRO A 107 -4.69 27.54 -48.64
CA PRO A 107 -4.53 27.18 -50.04
C PRO A 107 -3.08 27.43 -50.47
N SER A 108 -2.53 26.53 -51.27
CA SER A 108 -1.19 26.71 -51.83
C SER A 108 -1.13 27.97 -52.71
N LYS A 109 0.09 28.47 -52.98
CA LYS A 109 0.28 29.65 -53.85
C LYS A 109 -0.42 29.45 -55.21
N GLN A 110 -0.30 28.25 -55.79
CA GLN A 110 -0.91 27.92 -57.08
C GLN A 110 -2.45 27.85 -57.02
N GLU A 111 -3.03 27.30 -55.95
CA GLU A 111 -4.48 27.28 -55.77
C GLU A 111 -5.06 28.67 -55.55
N THR A 112 -4.33 29.53 -54.84
CA THR A 112 -4.73 30.92 -54.62
C THR A 112 -4.74 31.71 -55.93
N ILE A 113 -3.75 31.49 -56.80
CA ILE A 113 -3.73 32.08 -58.16
C ILE A 113 -4.95 31.60 -58.97
N LYS A 114 -5.23 30.29 -58.99
CA LYS A 114 -6.42 29.73 -59.65
C LYS A 114 -7.74 30.31 -59.11
N LEU A 115 -7.80 30.61 -57.81
CA LEU A 115 -8.98 31.23 -57.19
C LEU A 115 -9.17 32.68 -57.65
N ILE A 116 -8.08 33.45 -57.76
CA ILE A 116 -8.09 34.83 -58.28
C ILE A 116 -8.53 34.85 -59.75
N GLU A 117 -8.10 33.87 -60.56
CA GLU A 117 -8.58 33.74 -61.94
C GLU A 117 -10.09 33.48 -62.02
N LYS A 118 -10.62 32.59 -61.18
CA LYS A 118 -12.07 32.35 -61.08
C LYS A 118 -12.83 33.62 -60.66
N LEU A 119 -12.32 34.35 -59.66
CA LEU A 119 -12.90 35.63 -59.25
C LEU A 119 -12.92 36.67 -60.39
N ASN A 120 -11.87 36.71 -61.21
CA ASN A 120 -11.83 37.60 -62.38
C ASN A 120 -12.88 37.22 -63.44
N ARG A 121 -13.16 35.91 -63.61
CA ARG A 121 -14.25 35.45 -64.49
C ARG A 121 -15.63 35.89 -63.97
N LEU A 122 -15.88 35.76 -62.67
CA LEU A 122 -17.14 36.19 -62.05
C LEU A 122 -17.37 37.71 -62.18
N LYS A 123 -16.29 38.51 -62.03
CA LYS A 123 -16.33 39.95 -62.31
C LYS A 123 -16.73 40.20 -63.77
N LYS A 124 -16.08 39.54 -64.73
CA LYS A 124 -16.39 39.69 -66.16
C LYS A 124 -17.83 39.29 -66.50
N GLN A 125 -18.40 38.36 -65.75
CA GLN A 125 -19.80 37.94 -65.88
C GLN A 125 -20.78 38.88 -65.16
N GLY A 126 -20.31 39.92 -64.48
CA GLY A 126 -21.15 40.88 -63.76
C GLY A 126 -21.77 40.35 -62.46
N ILE A 127 -21.36 39.15 -62.00
CA ILE A 127 -21.89 38.50 -60.79
C ILE A 127 -21.38 39.20 -59.52
N ILE A 128 -20.17 39.76 -59.58
CA ILE A 128 -19.56 40.54 -58.50
C ILE A 128 -19.10 41.90 -59.02
N THR A 129 -19.10 42.88 -58.13
CA THR A 129 -18.65 44.24 -58.44
C THR A 129 -17.13 44.37 -58.40
N GLU A 130 -16.59 45.41 -59.05
CA GLU A 130 -15.14 45.69 -59.03
C GLU A 130 -14.61 45.90 -57.61
N LYS A 131 -15.39 46.57 -56.76
CA LYS A 131 -15.03 46.83 -55.37
C LYS A 131 -14.90 45.53 -54.57
N GLU A 132 -15.84 44.61 -54.75
CA GLU A 132 -15.80 43.29 -54.10
C GLU A 132 -14.64 42.43 -54.62
N PHE A 133 -14.37 42.48 -55.92
CA PHE A 133 -13.23 41.78 -56.53
C PHE A 133 -11.90 42.27 -55.95
N GLN A 134 -11.66 43.59 -55.90
CA GLN A 134 -10.40 44.15 -55.39
C GLN A 134 -10.20 43.83 -53.91
N LEU A 135 -11.28 43.90 -53.11
CA LEU A 135 -11.23 43.55 -51.69
C LEU A 135 -10.87 42.08 -51.47
N LYS A 136 -11.49 41.17 -52.21
CA LYS A 136 -11.19 39.72 -52.14
C LYS A 136 -9.83 39.36 -52.71
N LYS A 137 -9.41 40.00 -53.81
CA LYS A 137 -8.08 39.83 -54.39
C LYS A 137 -6.98 40.24 -53.41
N LYS A 138 -7.12 41.40 -52.76
CA LYS A 138 -6.18 41.86 -51.73
C LYS A 138 -6.12 40.89 -50.55
N GLN A 139 -7.27 40.41 -50.08
CA GLN A 139 -7.34 39.41 -49.01
C GLN A 139 -6.68 38.07 -49.36
N LEU A 140 -6.76 37.62 -50.62
CA LEU A 140 -6.14 36.38 -51.08
C LEU A 140 -4.65 36.54 -51.30
N LEU A 141 -4.20 37.66 -51.89
CA LEU A 141 -2.78 37.94 -52.09
C LEU A 141 -2.03 38.14 -50.78
N ALA A 142 -2.69 38.66 -49.73
CA ALA A 142 -2.10 38.79 -48.40
C ALA A 142 -1.83 37.44 -47.70
N LYS A 143 -2.32 36.31 -48.26
CA LYS A 143 -2.14 34.96 -47.71
C LYS A 143 -1.05 34.13 -48.41
N ILE A 144 -0.35 34.72 -49.39
CA ILE A 144 0.70 34.10 -50.23
C ILE A 144 2.05 34.71 -49.88
#